data_AF-A0A840GYW5-F1
#
_entry.id   AF-A0A840GYW5-F1
#
_cell.length_a   1.000
_cell.length_b   1.000
_cell.length_c   1.000
_cell.angle_alpha   90.00
_cell.angle_beta   90.00
_cell.angle_gamma   90.00
#
_symmetry.space_group_name_H-M   'P 1'
#
loop_
_entity.id
_entity.type
_entity.pdbx_description
1 polymer ?
#
loop_
_entity_poly.entity_id
_entity_poly.type
_entity_poly.pdbx_seq_one_letter_code
_entity_poly.pdbx_strand_id
1 'polypeptide(L)'
;MNVQLVDAEKGHHIWAERFEKPITDLFDMQDEIVSRLANILNAQLIEAEARRAERSLHPDAMELYFQGMACFNKGRTAEYTTGARGCFERALALDPKKCRGAGRHGGS
;
A
#
# COMPACT_ATOMS: atom_id res chain seq x y z
N MET A 1 11.00 2.35 20.01
CA MET A 1 10.85 1.32 18.96
C MET A 1 11.29 1.93 17.63
N ASN A 2 12.15 1.25 16.87
CA ASN A 2 12.55 1.68 15.53
C ASN A 2 11.87 0.81 14.48
N VAL A 3 11.31 1.43 13.45
CA VAL A 3 10.65 0.75 12.35
C VAL A 3 11.25 1.24 11.05
N GLN A 4 11.53 0.32 10.13
CA GLN A 4 12.16 0.61 8.86
C GLN A 4 11.46 -0.13 7.73
N LEU A 5 11.36 0.51 6.57
CA LEU A 5 10.91 -0.10 5.33
C LEU A 5 12.10 -0.15 4.37
N VAL A 6 12.39 -1.33 3.83
CA VAL A 6 13.51 -1.59 2.94
C VAL A 6 13.01 -2.23 1.65
N ASP A 7 13.61 -1.85 0.53
CA ASP A 7 13.43 -2.55 -0.75
C ASP A 7 14.13 -3.91 -0.65
N ALA A 8 13.38 -5.00 -0.71
CA ALA A 8 13.90 -6.35 -0.57
C ALA A 8 14.75 -6.81 -1.76
N GLU A 9 14.60 -6.21 -2.94
CA GLU A 9 15.36 -6.58 -4.14
C GLU A 9 16.71 -5.87 -4.20
N LYS A 10 16.76 -4.61 -3.75
CA LYS A 10 17.96 -3.76 -3.88
C LYS A 10 18.64 -3.44 -2.55
N GLY A 11 18.04 -3.81 -1.43
CA GLY A 11 18.54 -3.48 -0.09
C GLY A 11 18.53 -1.98 0.20
N HIS A 12 17.82 -1.18 -0.59
CA HIS A 12 17.75 0.27 -0.41
C HIS A 12 16.79 0.62 0.72
N HIS A 13 17.22 1.53 1.58
CA HIS A 13 16.39 2.01 2.67
C HIS A 13 15.33 2.99 2.14
N ILE A 14 14.06 2.61 2.23
CA ILE A 14 12.93 3.40 1.75
C ILE A 14 12.57 4.46 2.79
N TRP A 15 12.52 4.08 4.07
CA TRP A 15 12.12 4.96 5.17
C TRP A 15 12.44 4.37 6.55
N ALA A 16 12.66 5.22 7.55
CA ALA A 16 12.75 4.85 8.97
C ALA A 16 12.13 5.90 9.87
N GLU A 17 11.53 5.46 10.98
CA GLU A 17 11.08 6.33 12.07
C GLU A 17 11.30 5.68 13.44
N ARG A 18 11.51 6.54 14.45
CA ARG A 18 11.67 6.18 15.85
C ARG A 18 10.43 6.62 16.63
N PHE A 19 9.75 5.65 17.23
CA PHE A 19 8.58 5.89 18.07
C PHE A 19 8.97 5.77 19.55
N GLU A 20 8.74 6.85 20.30
CA GLU A 20 8.86 6.91 21.75
C GLU A 20 7.49 7.19 22.35
N LYS A 21 6.95 6.23 23.11
CA LYS A 21 5.78 6.46 23.96
C LYS A 21 5.96 5.75 25.31
N PRO A 22 5.52 6.36 26.42
CA PRO A 22 5.53 5.72 27.74
C PRO A 22 4.57 4.53 27.76
N ILE A 23 5.01 3.43 28.38
CA ILE A 23 4.31 2.14 28.46
C ILE A 23 3.39 2.18 29.68
N THR A 24 2.08 2.35 29.47
CA THR A 24 1.06 2.13 30.49
C THR A 24 -0.09 1.36 29.84
N ASP A 25 -0.31 0.12 30.32
CA ASP A 25 -1.19 -0.94 29.80
C ASP A 25 -0.76 -1.66 28.51
N LEU A 26 -0.06 -2.79 28.73
CA LEU A 26 0.76 -3.50 27.75
C LEU A 26 -0.02 -4.26 26.67
N PHE A 27 -1.29 -4.63 26.88
CA PHE A 27 -2.02 -5.50 25.94
C PHE A 27 -2.98 -4.72 25.01
N ASP A 28 -3.78 -3.80 25.51
CA ASP A 28 -4.66 -2.98 24.66
C ASP A 28 -3.87 -1.97 23.80
N MET A 29 -2.73 -1.46 24.31
CA MET A 29 -1.85 -0.60 23.51
C MET A 29 -1.09 -1.36 22.41
N GLN A 30 -0.81 -2.65 22.58
CA GLN A 30 -0.05 -3.40 21.57
C GLN A 30 -0.82 -3.46 20.25
N ASP A 31 -2.11 -3.78 20.29
CA ASP A 31 -2.93 -3.84 19.09
C ASP A 31 -3.12 -2.46 18.46
N GLU A 32 -3.25 -1.40 19.26
CA GLU A 32 -3.34 -0.02 18.76
C GLU A 32 -2.03 0.42 18.10
N ILE A 33 -0.88 0.16 18.74
CA ILE A 33 0.45 0.49 18.20
C ILE A 33 0.69 -0.32 16.92
N VAL A 34 0.43 -1.62 16.92
CA VAL A 34 0.61 -2.49 15.75
C VAL A 34 -0.29 -2.01 14.61
N SER A 35 -1.55 -1.69 14.88
CA SER A 35 -2.49 -1.17 13.86
C SER A 35 -2.03 0.17 13.31
N ARG A 36 -1.55 1.08 14.18
CA ARG A 36 -1.03 2.39 13.76
C ARG A 36 0.23 2.23 12.90
N LEU A 37 1.16 1.37 13.30
CA LEU A 37 2.36 1.09 12.52
C LEU A 37 2.03 0.44 11.19
N ALA A 38 1.12 -0.53 11.17
CA ALA A 38 0.67 -1.18 9.94
C ALA A 38 0.07 -0.16 8.97
N ASN A 39 -0.74 0.79 9.47
CA ASN A 39 -1.30 1.86 8.66
C ASN A 39 -0.22 2.80 8.10
N ILE A 40 0.75 3.21 8.93
CA ILE A 40 1.88 4.06 8.50
C ILE A 40 2.71 3.33 7.44
N LEU A 41 3.10 2.09 7.70
CA LEU A 41 3.89 1.28 6.79
C LEU A 41 3.17 1.02 5.47
N ASN A 42 1.87 0.73 5.50
CA ASN A 42 1.07 0.56 4.31
C ASN A 42 1.01 1.85 3.46
N ALA A 43 0.84 3.01 4.09
CA ALA A 43 0.86 4.29 3.40
C ALA A 43 2.23 4.56 2.75
N GLN A 44 3.33 4.35 3.49
CA GLN A 44 4.69 4.54 3.00
C GLN A 44 5.03 3.57 1.85
N LEU A 45 4.60 2.31 1.95
CA LEU A 45 4.78 1.31 0.90
C LEU A 45 4.03 1.70 -0.38
N ILE A 46 2.77 2.11 -0.26
CA ILE A 46 1.96 2.57 -1.40
C ILE A 46 2.65 3.75 -2.10
N GLU A 47 3.16 4.72 -1.34
CA GLU A 47 3.85 5.88 -1.90
C GLU A 47 5.18 5.49 -2.57
N ALA A 48 5.94 4.56 -1.99
CA ALA A 48 7.18 4.05 -2.57
C ALA A 48 6.91 3.36 -3.91
N GLU A 49 5.95 2.43 -3.96
CA GLU A 49 5.68 1.68 -5.19
C GLU A 49 4.92 2.49 -6.24
N ALA A 50 4.11 3.47 -5.86
CA ALA A 50 3.57 4.42 -6.82
C ALA A 50 4.69 5.24 -7.50
N ARG A 51 5.67 5.74 -6.74
CA ARG A 51 6.84 6.46 -7.31
C ARG A 51 7.71 5.56 -8.18
N ARG A 52 7.83 4.27 -7.84
CA ARG A 52 8.50 3.27 -8.69
C ARG A 52 7.74 3.10 -10.00
N ALA A 53 6.43 2.89 -9.91
CA ALA A 53 5.53 2.69 -11.05
C ALA A 53 5.46 3.90 -11.99
N GLU A 54 5.55 5.13 -11.48
CA GLU A 54 5.63 6.36 -12.30
C GLU A 54 6.82 6.38 -13.27
N ARG A 55 7.87 5.60 -13.00
CA ARG A 55 9.04 5.47 -13.90
C ARG A 55 8.84 4.44 -15.00
N SER A 56 7.76 3.66 -14.94
CA SER A 56 7.44 2.62 -15.92
C SER A 56 6.67 3.22 -17.10
N LEU A 57 7.20 3.06 -18.31
CA LEU A 57 6.51 3.46 -19.56
C LEU A 57 5.34 2.53 -19.89
N HIS A 58 5.39 1.28 -19.40
CA HIS A 58 4.39 0.24 -19.62
C HIS A 58 4.07 -0.44 -18.29
N PRO A 59 3.33 0.24 -17.41
CA PRO A 59 3.11 -0.26 -16.07
C PRO A 59 2.26 -1.54 -16.08
N ASP A 60 2.67 -2.52 -15.28
CA ASP A 60 1.91 -3.76 -15.11
C ASP A 60 0.68 -3.57 -14.20
N ALA A 61 -0.09 -4.64 -14.00
CA ALA A 61 -1.31 -4.57 -13.17
C ALA A 61 -1.04 -4.20 -11.70
N MET A 62 0.12 -4.57 -11.15
CA MET A 62 0.50 -4.22 -9.77
C MET A 62 0.98 -2.78 -9.66
N GLU A 63 1.77 -2.32 -10.63
CA GLU A 63 2.23 -0.94 -10.71
C GLU A 63 1.04 0.03 -10.83
N LEU A 64 0.07 -0.30 -11.69
CA LEU A 64 -1.19 0.45 -11.82
C LEU A 64 -2.02 0.40 -10.53
N TYR A 65 -2.02 -0.73 -9.82
CA TYR A 65 -2.70 -0.83 -8.53
C TYR A 65 -2.09 0.13 -7.49
N PHE A 66 -0.76 0.19 -7.37
CA PHE A 66 -0.11 1.12 -6.44
C PHE A 66 -0.33 2.58 -6.82
N GLN A 67 -0.30 2.92 -8.11
CA GLN A 67 -0.66 4.26 -8.59
C GLN A 67 -2.10 4.63 -8.20
N GLY A 68 -3.05 3.71 -8.38
CA GLY A 68 -4.44 3.91 -7.98
C GLY A 68 -4.61 4.10 -6.47
N MET A 69 -3.91 3.30 -5.67
CA MET A 69 -3.90 3.42 -4.20
C MET A 69 -3.28 4.74 -3.73
N ALA A 70 -2.22 5.22 -4.38
CA ALA A 70 -1.63 6.52 -4.06
C ALA A 70 -2.59 7.69 -4.36
N CYS A 71 -3.31 7.64 -5.49
CA CYS A 71 -4.37 8.60 -5.77
C CYS A 71 -5.48 8.55 -4.71
N PHE A 72 -5.92 7.36 -4.33
CA PHE A 72 -6.96 7.17 -3.31
C PHE A 72 -6.55 7.73 -1.93
N ASN A 73 -5.30 7.52 -1.53
CA ASN A 73 -4.77 8.01 -0.25
C ASN A 73 -4.65 9.54 -0.17
N LYS A 74 -4.62 10.26 -1.30
CA LYS A 74 -4.61 11.74 -1.33
C LYS A 74 -5.96 12.36 -0.94
N GLY A 75 -7.03 11.58 -0.88
CA GLY A 75 -8.36 12.00 -0.43
C GLY A 75 -9.46 11.81 -1.47
N ARG A 76 -10.67 12.25 -1.14
CA ARG A 76 -11.90 11.97 -1.92
C ARG A 76 -12.32 13.12 -2.85
N THR A 77 -11.37 13.86 -3.41
CA THR A 77 -11.72 14.84 -4.45
C THR A 77 -12.13 14.11 -5.73
N ALA A 78 -12.91 14.77 -6.58
CA ALA A 78 -13.34 14.18 -7.85
C ALA A 78 -12.15 13.81 -8.76
N GLU A 79 -11.08 14.60 -8.72
CA GLU A 79 -9.84 14.37 -9.45
C GLU A 79 -9.15 13.09 -8.98
N TYR A 80 -8.89 12.95 -7.67
CA TYR A 80 -8.23 11.78 -7.11
C TYR A 80 -9.06 10.51 -7.27
N THR A 81 -10.39 10.62 -7.13
CA THR A 81 -11.30 9.49 -7.34
C THR A 81 -11.28 9.03 -8.80
N THR A 82 -11.26 9.96 -9.75
CA THR A 82 -11.20 9.64 -11.18
C THR A 82 -9.85 9.04 -11.56
N GLY A 83 -8.75 9.60 -11.06
CA GLY A 83 -7.41 9.06 -11.28
C GLY A 83 -7.24 7.65 -10.72
N ALA A 84 -7.69 7.42 -9.48
CA ALA A 84 -7.67 6.11 -8.84
C ALA A 84 -8.48 5.08 -9.64
N ARG A 85 -9.71 5.44 -10.03
CA ARG A 85 -10.58 4.57 -10.83
C ARG A 85 -9.93 4.17 -12.15
N GLY A 86 -9.37 5.13 -12.90
CA GLY A 86 -8.71 4.85 -14.18
C GLY A 86 -7.50 3.91 -14.04
N CYS A 87 -6.73 4.03 -12.96
CA CYS A 87 -5.62 3.12 -12.67
C CYS A 87 -6.13 1.70 -12.38
N PHE A 88 -7.16 1.56 -11.53
CA PHE A 88 -7.74 0.25 -11.21
C PHE A 88 -8.38 -0.43 -12.42
N GLU A 89 -9.12 0.31 -13.26
CA GLU A 89 -9.71 -0.24 -14.48
C GLU A 89 -8.64 -0.79 -15.44
N ARG A 90 -7.53 -0.06 -15.61
CA ARG A 90 -6.40 -0.53 -16.42
C ARG A 90 -5.72 -1.75 -15.81
N ALA A 91 -5.54 -1.79 -14.49
CA ALA A 91 -4.99 -2.95 -13.80
C ALA A 91 -5.86 -4.21 -14.03
N LEU A 92 -7.19 -4.05 -13.91
CA LEU A 92 -8.16 -5.12 -14.18
C LEU A 92 -8.14 -5.60 -15.62
N ALA A 93 -7.93 -4.69 -16.58
CA ALA A 93 -7.84 -5.04 -17.98
C ALA A 93 -6.57 -5.85 -18.31
N LEU A 94 -5.45 -5.57 -17.63
CA LEU A 94 -4.18 -6.28 -17.82
C LEU A 94 -4.15 -7.66 -17.16
N ASP A 95 -4.71 -7.80 -15.96
CA ASP A 95 -4.82 -9.10 -15.29
C ASP A 95 -6.21 -9.30 -14.67
N PRO A 96 -7.19 -9.77 -15.48
CA PRO A 96 -8.52 -10.10 -14.98
C PRO A 96 -8.52 -11.29 -14.01
N LYS A 97 -7.45 -12.10 -13.98
CA LYS A 97 -7.39 -13.33 -13.19
C LYS A 97 -7.04 -13.05 -11.72
N LYS A 98 -6.31 -11.97 -11.41
CA LYS A 98 -6.05 -11.57 -10.01
C LYS A 98 -7.32 -11.29 -9.20
N CYS A 99 -8.37 -10.74 -9.82
CA CYS A 99 -9.67 -10.53 -9.14
C CYS A 99 -10.51 -11.80 -8.97
N ARG A 100 -10.18 -12.89 -9.66
CA ARG A 100 -10.90 -14.18 -9.50
C ARG A 100 -10.35 -15.03 -8.36
N GLY A 101 -9.17 -14.68 -7.82
CA GLY A 101 -8.55 -15.37 -6.68
C GLY A 101 -9.16 -15.05 -5.32
N ALA A 102 -9.92 -13.95 -5.18
CA ALA A 102 -10.61 -13.60 -3.95
C ALA A 102 -11.97 -14.32 -3.77
N GLY A 103 -12.41 -15.11 -4.75
CA GLY A 103 -13.74 -15.76 -4.76
C GLY A 103 -13.71 -17.28 -4.77
N ARG A 104 -12.57 -17.93 -4.52
CA ARG A 104 -12.48 -19.40 -4.63
C ARG A 104 -11.61 -20.07 -3.55
N HIS A 105 -11.82 -19.66 -2.30
CA HIS A 105 -11.60 -20.53 -1.14
C HIS A 105 -12.92 -20.63 -0.37
N GLY A 106 -13.73 -21.62 -0.72
CA GLY A 106 -14.99 -21.89 -0.05
C GLY A 106 -15.87 -22.84 -0.87
N GLY A 107 -15.78 -24.14 -0.58
CA GLY A 107 -16.79 -25.11 -1.00
C GLY A 107 -16.24 -26.43 -1.52
N SER A 108 -16.02 -27.35 -0.57
CA SER A 108 -16.03 -28.83 -0.63
C SER A 108 -15.22 -29.56 -1.70
#